data_AF-A0A522Z2T2-F1
#
_entry.id   AF-A0A522Z2T2-F1
#
_cell.length_a   1.000
_cell.length_b   1.000
_cell.length_c   1.000
_cell.angle_alpha   90.00
_cell.angle_beta   90.00
_cell.angle_gamma   90.00
#
_symmetry.space_group_name_H-M   'P 1'
#
loop_
_entity.id
_entity.type
_entity.pdbx_description
1 polymer ?
#
loop_
_entity_poly.entity_id
_entity_poly.type
_entity_poly.pdbx_seq_one_letter_code
_entity_poly.pdbx_strand_id
1 'polypeptide(L)'
;MSPLRRRCCWCKADLGGPSDAPATDGVCGPCRKALIPSFLDTLPDATILVGDGVRVKSANAAARGEVGRELPDIEDRVLGEIFGCPHAGKPGGCPDPGDCAPCSVQVPVEDTLRNGTPHEDVPAVLRVESRYIPLYVTTRRVKGGVLLSLGRSPSD
;
A
#
# COMPACT_ATOMS: atom_id res chain seq x y z
N MET A 1 7.84 -21.26 -33.02
CA MET A 1 6.65 -21.08 -32.16
C MET A 1 5.57 -20.39 -32.98
N SER A 2 4.38 -20.99 -33.11
CA SER A 2 3.27 -20.33 -33.79
C SER A 2 2.81 -19.12 -32.97
N PRO A 3 2.45 -17.99 -33.62
CA PRO A 3 1.93 -16.83 -32.92
C PRO A 3 0.59 -17.16 -32.25
N LEU A 4 0.34 -16.58 -31.08
CA LEU A 4 -0.88 -16.78 -30.30
C LEU A 4 -1.63 -15.46 -30.19
N ARG A 5 -2.96 -15.53 -30.25
CA ARG A 5 -3.83 -14.41 -29.90
C ARG A 5 -3.96 -14.35 -28.39
N ARG A 6 -3.89 -13.17 -27.78
CA ARG A 6 -4.06 -13.02 -26.33
C ARG A 6 -5.26 -12.14 -26.02
N ARG A 7 -6.05 -12.56 -25.04
CA ARG A 7 -7.15 -11.76 -24.49
C ARG A 7 -7.07 -11.69 -22.98
N CYS A 8 -7.64 -10.65 -22.38
CA CYS A 8 -7.75 -10.59 -20.94
C CYS A 8 -8.76 -11.63 -20.45
N CYS A 9 -8.40 -12.48 -19.48
CA CYS A 9 -9.33 -13.44 -18.88
C CYS A 9 -10.50 -12.73 -18.17
N TRP A 10 -10.31 -11.51 -17.69
CA TRP A 10 -11.27 -10.75 -16.91
C TRP A 10 -12.15 -9.85 -17.77
N CYS A 11 -11.60 -8.77 -18.35
CA CYS A 11 -12.38 -7.81 -19.14
C CYS A 11 -12.51 -8.15 -20.62
N LYS A 12 -11.92 -9.28 -21.06
CA LYS A 12 -11.91 -9.74 -22.47
C LYS A 12 -11.24 -8.80 -23.48
N ALA A 13 -10.57 -7.75 -23.03
CA ALA A 13 -9.80 -6.86 -23.89
C ALA A 13 -8.76 -7.63 -24.72
N ASP A 14 -8.59 -7.23 -25.98
CA ASP A 14 -7.56 -7.80 -26.86
C ASP A 14 -6.17 -7.34 -26.39
N LEU A 15 -5.24 -8.29 -26.24
CA LEU A 15 -3.86 -8.06 -25.79
C LEU A 15 -2.85 -8.28 -26.94
N GLY A 16 -3.35 -8.34 -28.17
CA GLY A 16 -2.59 -8.49 -29.41
C GLY A 16 -2.38 -9.93 -29.86
N GLY A 17 -1.85 -10.06 -31.07
CA GLY A 17 -1.63 -11.30 -31.79
C GLY A 17 -2.54 -11.42 -33.03
N PRO A 18 -2.31 -12.42 -33.90
CA PRO A 18 -3.12 -12.61 -35.11
C PRO A 18 -4.55 -13.02 -34.76
N SER A 19 -5.54 -12.50 -35.48
CA SER A 19 -6.96 -12.75 -35.22
C SER A 19 -7.39 -14.21 -35.42
N ASP A 20 -6.67 -14.93 -36.27
CA ASP A 20 -6.86 -16.32 -36.69
C ASP A 20 -6.01 -17.33 -35.90
N ALA A 21 -5.18 -16.86 -34.97
CA ALA A 21 -4.37 -17.71 -34.11
C ALA A 21 -5.17 -18.29 -32.91
N PRO A 22 -4.76 -19.44 -32.35
CA PRO A 22 -5.30 -19.95 -31.10
C PRO A 22 -5.21 -18.90 -29.98
N ALA A 23 -6.28 -18.78 -29.20
CA ALA A 23 -6.39 -17.81 -28.13
C ALA A 23 -5.83 -18.35 -26.82
N THR A 24 -4.99 -17.56 -26.15
CA THR A 24 -4.62 -17.75 -24.75
C THR A 24 -5.10 -16.61 -23.89
N ASP A 25 -5.26 -16.89 -22.61
CA ASP A 25 -5.73 -15.93 -21.63
C ASP A 25 -4.54 -15.29 -20.88
N GLY A 26 -4.64 -13.99 -20.62
CA GLY A 26 -3.72 -13.23 -19.76
C GLY A 26 -4.49 -12.18 -18.93
N VAL A 27 -3.79 -11.33 -18.17
CA VAL A 27 -4.42 -10.24 -17.42
C VAL A 27 -3.89 -8.91 -17.94
N CYS A 28 -4.78 -8.05 -18.42
CA CYS A 28 -4.41 -6.73 -18.91
C CYS A 28 -3.90 -5.83 -17.77
N GLY A 29 -3.16 -4.77 -18.09
CA GLY A 29 -2.65 -3.83 -17.08
C GLY A 29 -3.72 -3.28 -16.13
N PRO A 30 -4.87 -2.77 -16.65
CA PRO A 30 -5.98 -2.31 -15.81
C PRO A 30 -6.54 -3.38 -14.87
N CYS A 31 -6.86 -4.58 -15.36
CA CYS A 31 -7.37 -5.66 -14.52
C CYS A 31 -6.33 -6.11 -13.49
N ARG A 32 -5.04 -6.14 -13.84
CA ARG A 32 -3.98 -6.46 -12.88
C ARG A 32 -3.93 -5.46 -11.73
N LYS A 33 -4.08 -4.16 -12.01
CA LYS A 33 -4.14 -3.12 -10.97
C LYS A 33 -5.40 -3.29 -10.10
N ALA A 34 -6.54 -3.54 -10.72
CA ALA A 34 -7.82 -3.73 -10.01
C ALA A 34 -7.83 -4.96 -9.08
N LEU A 35 -6.95 -5.95 -9.29
CA LEU A 35 -6.80 -7.11 -8.41
C LEU A 35 -6.03 -6.82 -7.11
N ILE A 36 -5.23 -5.74 -7.05
CA ILE A 36 -4.38 -5.45 -5.88
C ILE A 36 -5.22 -5.26 -4.62
N PRO A 37 -6.28 -4.41 -4.59
CA PRO A 37 -7.13 -4.28 -3.41
C PRO A 37 -7.73 -5.61 -2.97
N SER A 38 -8.27 -6.39 -3.91
CA SER A 38 -8.88 -7.70 -3.60
C SER A 38 -7.89 -8.72 -3.07
N PHE A 39 -6.63 -8.67 -3.51
CA PHE A 39 -5.56 -9.47 -2.90
C PHE A 39 -5.25 -9.00 -1.48
N LEU A 40 -5.16 -7.69 -1.24
CA LEU A 40 -4.92 -7.17 0.11
C LEU A 40 -6.09 -7.48 1.06
N ASP A 41 -7.32 -7.59 0.54
CA ASP A 41 -8.50 -8.02 1.30
C ASP A 41 -8.41 -9.48 1.79
N THR A 42 -7.47 -10.28 1.28
CA THR A 42 -7.22 -11.63 1.82
C THR A 42 -6.26 -11.63 3.01
N LEU A 43 -5.64 -10.49 3.32
CA LEU A 43 -4.75 -10.35 4.48
C LEU A 43 -5.59 -10.10 5.74
N PRO A 44 -5.21 -10.68 6.89
CA PRO A 44 -6.00 -10.58 8.12
C PRO A 44 -5.97 -9.17 8.72
N ASP A 45 -4.87 -8.44 8.53
CA ASP A 45 -4.65 -7.14 9.15
C ASP A 45 -5.13 -5.99 8.26
N ALA A 46 -5.29 -4.81 8.87
CA ALA A 46 -5.45 -3.57 8.11
C ALA A 46 -4.14 -3.25 7.34
N THR A 47 -4.10 -3.54 6.04
CA THR A 47 -2.87 -3.45 5.23
C THR A 47 -2.94 -2.39 4.13
N ILE A 48 -1.85 -1.63 4.01
CA ILE A 48 -1.61 -0.61 2.99
C ILE A 48 -0.37 -1.02 2.18
N LEU A 49 -0.48 -1.01 0.85
CA LEU A 49 0.67 -1.15 -0.04
C LEU A 49 1.27 0.24 -0.31
N VAL A 50 2.53 0.42 0.07
CA VAL A 50 3.27 1.67 -0.08
C VAL A 50 4.40 1.48 -1.09
N GLY A 51 4.48 2.36 -2.09
CA GLY A 51 5.53 2.37 -3.11
C GLY A 51 6.57 3.47 -2.88
N ASP A 52 7.30 3.78 -3.94
CA ASP A 52 8.36 4.80 -3.92
C ASP A 52 7.87 6.17 -3.44
N GLY A 53 8.75 6.91 -2.77
CA GLY A 53 8.41 8.20 -2.17
C GLY A 53 7.37 8.10 -1.05
N VAL A 54 7.23 6.93 -0.44
CA VAL A 54 6.25 6.63 0.62
C VAL A 54 4.80 6.92 0.14
N ARG A 55 4.53 6.67 -1.15
CA ARG A 55 3.21 6.89 -1.76
C ARG A 55 2.35 5.64 -1.71
N VAL A 56 1.11 5.80 -1.28
CA VAL A 56 0.13 4.71 -1.22
C VAL A 56 -0.20 4.23 -2.64
N LYS A 57 -0.15 2.92 -2.84
CA LYS A 57 -0.52 2.25 -4.10
C LYS A 57 -1.87 1.56 -4.03
N SER A 58 -2.27 1.10 -2.84
CA SER A 58 -3.55 0.45 -2.58
C SER A 58 -3.70 0.23 -1.06
N ALA A 59 -4.91 -0.06 -0.60
CA ALA A 59 -5.18 -0.52 0.76
C ALA A 59 -6.37 -1.50 0.76
N ASN A 60 -6.41 -2.43 1.72
CA ASN A 60 -7.56 -3.29 1.93
C ASN A 60 -8.70 -2.58 2.66
N ALA A 61 -9.88 -3.21 2.69
CA ALA A 61 -11.08 -2.66 3.33
C ALA A 61 -10.87 -2.33 4.81
N ALA A 62 -10.13 -3.16 5.54
CA ALA A 62 -9.82 -2.93 6.96
C ALA A 62 -8.99 -1.64 7.15
N ALA A 63 -7.92 -1.45 6.37
CA ALA A 63 -7.12 -0.23 6.42
C ALA A 63 -7.91 1.02 6.01
N ARG A 64 -8.78 0.92 5.00
CA ARG A 64 -9.68 2.02 4.62
C ARG A 64 -10.63 2.41 5.75
N GLY A 65 -11.14 1.42 6.49
CA GLY A 65 -11.94 1.63 7.69
C GLY A 65 -11.19 2.34 8.80
N GLU A 66 -9.93 1.95 9.08
CA GLU A 66 -9.08 2.60 10.09
C GLU A 66 -8.68 4.02 9.71
N VAL A 67 -8.42 4.28 8.43
CA VAL A 67 -8.06 5.62 7.91
C VAL A 67 -9.30 6.50 7.71
N GLY A 68 -10.48 5.91 7.53
CA GLY A 68 -11.72 6.61 7.23
C GLY A 68 -11.76 7.22 5.82
N ARG A 69 -11.11 6.59 4.84
CA ARG A 69 -10.99 7.10 3.45
C ARG A 69 -11.10 5.98 2.42
N GLU A 70 -11.65 6.28 1.24
CA GLU A 70 -11.75 5.32 0.14
C GLU A 70 -10.49 5.30 -0.74
N LEU A 71 -10.33 4.24 -1.55
CA LEU A 71 -9.16 4.09 -2.45
C LEU A 71 -8.86 5.33 -3.29
N PRO A 72 -9.84 5.96 -3.97
CA PRO A 72 -9.58 7.15 -4.78
C PRO A 72 -9.03 8.34 -3.99
N ASP A 73 -9.29 8.40 -2.68
CA ASP A 73 -8.83 9.49 -1.81
C ASP A 73 -7.41 9.28 -1.29
N ILE A 74 -6.93 8.02 -1.28
CA ILE A 74 -5.63 7.65 -0.72
C ILE A 74 -4.61 7.24 -1.78
N GLU A 75 -5.03 6.77 -2.96
CA GLU A 75 -4.11 6.36 -4.01
C GLU A 75 -3.19 7.51 -4.46
N ASP A 76 -1.91 7.18 -4.61
CA ASP A 76 -0.82 8.07 -4.95
C ASP A 76 -0.57 9.22 -3.95
N ARG A 77 -1.27 9.27 -2.83
CA ARG A 77 -0.99 10.21 -1.72
C ARG A 77 0.24 9.78 -0.94
N VAL A 78 0.92 10.75 -0.34
CA VAL A 78 2.00 10.45 0.60
C VAL A 78 1.37 9.85 1.87
N LEU A 79 1.97 8.80 2.41
CA LEU A 79 1.42 8.05 3.55
C LEU A 79 1.04 8.94 4.73
N GLY A 80 1.82 9.98 5.04
CA GLY A 80 1.46 10.91 6.10
C GLY A 80 0.17 11.70 5.84
N GLU A 81 -0.18 11.98 4.59
CA GLU A 81 -1.36 12.77 4.21
C GLU A 81 -2.65 12.01 4.52
N ILE A 82 -2.67 10.70 4.26
CA ILE A 82 -3.85 9.87 4.52
C ILE A 82 -4.17 9.81 6.02
N PHE A 83 -3.13 9.89 6.86
CA PHE A 83 -3.22 9.90 8.30
C PHE A 83 -3.39 11.32 8.89
N GLY A 84 -3.53 12.37 8.07
CA GLY A 84 -3.72 13.74 8.58
C GLY A 84 -2.49 14.34 9.27
N CYS A 85 -1.28 13.85 8.93
CA CYS A 85 -0.03 14.42 9.42
C CYS A 85 0.24 15.78 8.75
N PRO A 86 0.39 16.88 9.51
CA PRO A 86 0.65 18.20 8.95
C PRO A 86 2.07 18.33 8.37
N HIS A 87 2.92 17.33 8.60
CA HIS A 87 4.31 17.28 8.13
C HIS A 87 4.56 16.23 7.05
N ALA A 88 3.50 15.64 6.48
CA ALA A 88 3.59 14.53 5.54
C ALA A 88 4.47 14.79 4.30
N GLY A 89 4.56 16.04 3.83
CA GLY A 89 5.36 16.42 2.66
C GLY A 89 6.85 16.62 2.92
N LYS A 90 7.35 16.46 4.16
CA LYS A 90 8.75 16.69 4.52
C LYS A 90 9.59 15.40 4.42
N PRO A 91 10.80 15.43 3.83
CA PRO A 91 11.69 14.25 3.78
C PRO A 91 12.00 13.72 5.19
N GLY A 92 11.79 12.42 5.43
CA GLY A 92 11.96 11.80 6.76
C GLY A 92 10.83 12.07 7.77
N GLY A 93 9.79 12.79 7.39
CA GLY A 93 8.69 13.20 8.29
C GLY A 93 8.96 14.54 8.97
N CYS A 94 8.50 14.74 10.20
CA CYS A 94 8.76 15.99 10.95
C CYS A 94 10.27 16.14 11.21
N PRO A 95 10.93 17.20 10.70
CA PRO A 95 12.37 17.41 10.92
C PRO A 95 12.69 18.10 12.26
N ASP A 96 11.67 18.42 13.06
CA ASP A 96 11.86 19.12 14.33
C ASP A 96 11.62 18.18 15.52
N PRO A 97 12.67 17.71 16.21
CA PRO A 97 12.56 16.90 17.41
C PRO A 97 11.92 17.65 18.60
N GLY A 98 11.68 18.96 18.49
CA GLY A 98 11.01 19.76 19.52
C GLY A 98 9.49 19.55 19.61
N ASP A 99 8.82 19.24 18.49
CA ASP A 99 7.34 19.11 18.43
C ASP A 99 6.86 17.67 18.12
N CYS A 100 7.67 16.83 17.49
CA CYS A 100 7.35 15.42 17.24
C CYS A 100 8.62 14.56 17.24
N ALA A 101 8.58 13.39 17.88
CA ALA A 101 9.58 12.35 17.72
C ALA A 101 9.66 11.86 16.25
N PRO A 102 10.75 11.18 15.83
CA PRO A 102 10.81 10.54 14.52
C PRO A 102 9.54 9.72 14.25
N CYS A 103 8.97 9.87 13.05
CA CYS A 103 7.69 9.26 12.73
C CYS A 103 7.81 7.73 12.80
N SER A 104 7.16 7.12 13.81
CA SER A 104 7.16 5.68 14.06
C SER A 104 6.43 4.87 12.98
N VAL A 105 5.78 5.52 12.02
CA VAL A 105 5.20 4.88 10.83
C VAL A 105 6.10 5.05 9.60
N GLN A 106 6.55 6.27 9.30
CA GLN A 106 7.30 6.57 8.08
C GLN A 106 8.72 6.01 8.12
N VAL A 107 9.39 6.07 9.27
CA VAL A 107 10.78 5.58 9.41
C VAL A 107 10.89 4.08 9.11
N PRO A 108 10.06 3.20 9.71
CA PRO A 108 10.04 1.77 9.34
C PRO A 108 9.76 1.54 7.86
N VAL A 109 8.78 2.26 7.28
CA VAL A 109 8.42 2.10 5.86
C VAL A 109 9.57 2.51 4.94
N GLU A 110 10.24 3.64 5.21
CA GLU A 110 11.39 4.10 4.44
C GLU A 110 12.58 3.15 4.54
N ASP A 111 12.85 2.63 5.75
CA ASP A 111 13.93 1.66 5.97
C ASP A 111 13.64 0.35 5.22
N THR A 112 12.41 -0.17 5.30
CA THR A 112 12.00 -1.34 4.49
C THR A 112 12.00 -1.03 2.99
N LEU A 113 11.66 0.20 2.58
CA LEU A 113 11.70 0.60 1.18
C LEU A 113 13.13 0.63 0.62
N ARG A 114 14.08 1.10 1.42
CA ARG A 114 15.47 1.33 1.00
C ARG A 114 16.33 0.07 1.16
N ASN A 115 16.24 -0.56 2.32
CA ASN A 115 17.15 -1.62 2.76
C ASN A 115 16.50 -3.00 2.74
N GLY A 116 15.17 -3.06 2.63
CA GLY A 116 14.43 -4.32 2.73
C GLY A 116 14.29 -4.85 4.15
N THR A 117 14.81 -4.14 5.15
CA THR A 117 14.70 -4.48 6.58
C THR A 117 13.23 -4.47 7.01
N PRO A 118 12.65 -5.60 7.43
CA PRO A 118 11.29 -5.60 7.98
C PRO A 118 11.31 -5.03 9.40
N HIS A 119 10.19 -4.45 9.80
CA HIS A 119 9.92 -4.03 11.17
C HIS A 119 8.65 -4.72 11.65
N GLU A 120 8.64 -5.23 12.86
CA GLU A 120 7.52 -5.98 13.43
C GLU A 120 7.04 -5.28 14.69
N ASP A 121 5.74 -5.06 14.78
CA ASP A 121 5.04 -4.48 15.93
C ASP A 121 5.72 -3.25 16.52
N VAL A 122 6.10 -2.31 15.66
CA VAL A 122 6.66 -1.03 16.09
C VAL A 122 5.54 -0.16 16.68
N PRO A 123 5.61 0.27 17.95
CA PRO A 123 4.60 1.12 18.53
C PRO A 123 4.50 2.45 17.77
N ALA A 124 3.29 2.82 17.39
CA ALA A 124 3.00 4.05 16.68
C ALA A 124 1.76 4.73 17.23
N VAL A 125 1.64 6.02 16.93
CA VAL A 125 0.46 6.82 17.26
C VAL A 125 -0.02 7.49 15.98
N LEU A 126 -1.25 7.16 15.57
CA LEU A 126 -1.92 7.82 14.46
C LEU A 126 -2.72 8.99 15.01
N ARG A 127 -2.59 10.15 14.37
CA ARG A 127 -3.38 11.33 14.68
C ARG A 127 -4.46 11.54 13.62
N VAL A 128 -5.60 10.89 13.80
CA VAL A 128 -6.76 11.10 12.92
C VAL A 128 -7.60 12.23 13.50
N GLU A 129 -7.73 13.33 12.74
CA GLU A 129 -8.36 14.57 13.20
C GLU A 129 -7.77 15.10 14.51
N SER A 130 -8.54 15.11 15.60
CA SER A 130 -8.12 15.52 16.95
C SER A 130 -7.93 14.36 17.93
N ARG A 131 -7.88 13.11 17.44
CA ARG A 131 -7.71 11.91 18.26
C ARG A 131 -6.32 11.31 18.07
N TYR A 132 -5.75 10.80 19.16
CA TYR A 132 -4.53 10.00 19.15
C TYR A 132 -4.92 8.54 19.32
N ILE A 133 -4.61 7.72 18.32
CA ILE A 133 -4.90 6.29 18.31
C ILE A 133 -3.56 5.57 18.47
N PRO A 134 -3.32 4.86 19.58
CA PRO A 134 -2.17 3.98 19.69
C PRO A 134 -2.37 2.74 18.82
N LEU A 135 -1.31 2.30 18.15
CA LEU A 135 -1.28 1.10 17.31
C LEU A 135 0.14 0.56 17.22
N TYR A 136 0.27 -0.53 16.50
CA TYR A 136 1.50 -1.18 16.12
C TYR A 136 1.59 -1.24 14.61
N VAL A 137 2.78 -1.01 14.07
CA VAL A 137 3.02 -1.12 12.63
C VAL A 137 4.01 -2.23 12.32
N THR A 138 3.67 -3.00 11.30
CA THR A 138 4.53 -4.05 10.76
C THR A 138 4.78 -3.76 9.29
N THR A 139 6.04 -3.84 8.87
CA THR A 139 6.46 -3.61 7.48
C THR A 139 7.10 -4.86 6.88
N ARG A 140 6.65 -5.22 5.67
CA ARG A 140 7.20 -6.33 4.89
C ARG A 140 7.55 -5.85 3.49
N ARG A 141 8.76 -6.16 3.02
CA ARG A 141 9.16 -5.88 1.63
C ARG A 141 8.43 -6.83 0.69
N VAL A 142 7.83 -6.30 -0.38
CA VAL A 142 7.23 -7.08 -1.46
C VAL A 142 7.69 -6.56 -2.82
N LYS A 143 7.45 -7.33 -3.88
CA LYS A 143 7.71 -6.85 -5.24
C LYS A 143 6.77 -5.69 -5.56
N GLY A 144 7.35 -4.51 -5.73
CA GLY A 144 6.60 -3.28 -6.05
C GLY A 144 6.31 -2.37 -4.85
N GLY A 145 6.81 -2.67 -3.65
CA GLY A 145 6.67 -1.77 -2.51
C GLY A 145 6.88 -2.44 -1.15
N VAL A 146 6.21 -1.89 -0.15
CA VAL A 146 6.16 -2.36 1.24
C VAL A 146 4.70 -2.56 1.62
N LEU A 147 4.38 -3.70 2.23
CA LEU A 147 3.13 -3.88 2.95
C LEU A 147 3.31 -3.28 4.34
N LEU A 148 2.46 -2.34 4.69
CA LEU A 148 2.32 -1.75 6.01
C LEU A 148 1.03 -2.28 6.64
N SER A 149 1.14 -3.07 7.69
CA SER A 149 0.01 -3.51 8.50
C SER A 149 -0.17 -2.61 9.73
N LEU A 150 -1.42 -2.33 10.09
CA LEU A 150 -1.82 -1.56 11.27
C LEU A 150 -2.52 -2.50 12.26
N GLY A 151 -1.94 -2.69 13.45
CA GLY A 151 -2.48 -3.53 14.52
C GLY A 151 -2.84 -2.73 15.78
N ARG A 152 -3.84 -3.15 16.56
CA ARG A 152 -4.19 -2.50 17.84
C ARG A 152 -3.44 -3.08 19.05
N SER A 153 -2.84 -4.24 18.86
CA SER A 153 -1.96 -4.95 19.80
C SER A 153 -0.77 -5.49 19.00
N PRO A 154 0.31 -5.91 19.67
CA PRO A 154 1.32 -6.76 19.04
C PRO A 154 0.64 -7.99 18.42
N SER A 155 1.23 -8.50 17.36
CA SER A 155 0.79 -9.73 16.71
C SER A 155 1.22 -10.90 17.61
N ASP A 156 0.31 -11.84 17.92
CA ASP A 156 0.61 -13.06 18.69
C ASP A 156 1.52 -14.04 17.90
#